data_AF-A0A941A327-F1
#
_entry.id   AF-A0A941A327-F1
#
_cell.length_a   1.000
_cell.length_b   1.000
_cell.length_c   1.000
_cell.angle_alpha   90.00
_cell.angle_beta   90.00
_cell.angle_gamma   90.00
#
_symmetry.space_group_name_H-M   'P 1'
#
loop_
_entity.id
_entity.type
_entity.pdbx_description
1 polymer ?
#
loop_
_entity_poly.entity_id
_entity_poly.type
_entity_poly.pdbx_seq_one_letter_code
_entity_poly.pdbx_strand_id
1 'polypeptide(L)' 'MVFATEGQIKYICSLARQLGYDHENYDFDLMTREQASAIIDLLSDEMEG' A
#
# COMPACT_ATOMS: atom_id res chain seq x y z
N MET A 1 12.00 3.44 -14.14
CA MET A 1 11.11 2.76 -13.18
C MET A 1 11.58 3.16 -11.79
N VAL A 2 10.72 3.78 -10.98
CA VAL A 2 11.05 4.16 -9.60
C VAL A 2 10.25 3.24 -8.70
N PHE A 3 10.94 2.41 -7.93
CA PHE A 3 10.32 1.47 -6.99
C PHE A 3 9.69 2.22 -5.80
N ALA A 4 8.73 1.57 -5.16
CA ALA A 4 8.11 2.06 -3.94
C ALA A 4 9.17 2.26 -2.87
N THR A 5 9.04 3.33 -2.10
CA THR A 5 9.93 3.54 -0.95
C THR A 5 9.50 2.65 0.20
N GLU A 6 10.43 2.28 1.08
CA GLU A 6 10.10 1.54 2.32
C GLU A 6 9.01 2.22 3.15
N GLY A 7 8.96 3.57 3.13
CA GLY A 7 7.92 4.34 3.80
C GLY A 7 6.53 4.09 3.23
N GLN A 8 6.40 4.02 1.90
CA GLN A 8 5.13 3.70 1.25
C GLN A 8 4.71 2.25 1.53
N ILE A 9 5.65 1.30 1.45
CA ILE A 9 5.36 -0.11 1.74
C ILE A 9 4.87 -0.27 3.19
N LYS A 10 5.56 0.33 4.16
CA LYS A 10 5.14 0.31 5.57
C LYS A 10 3.77 0.94 5.78
N TYR A 11 3.46 2.02 5.06
CA TYR A 11 2.17 2.68 5.16
C TYR A 11 1.06 1.82 4.58
N ILE A 12 1.26 1.19 3.42
CA ILE A 12 0.33 0.21 2.84
C ILE A 12 0.08 -0.94 3.81
N CYS A 13 1.13 -1.54 4.39
CA CYS A 13 0.98 -2.61 5.39
C CYS A 13 0.17 -2.14 6.61
N SER A 14 0.37 -0.90 7.06
CA SER A 14 -0.37 -0.33 8.19
C SER A 14 -1.85 -0.12 7.86
N LEU A 15 -2.17 0.40 6.67
CA LEU A 15 -3.55 0.60 6.22
C LEU A 15 -4.25 -0.74 5.98
N ALA A 16 -3.60 -1.66 5.26
CA ALA A 16 -4.09 -3.01 5.01
C ALA A 16 -4.42 -3.73 6.33
N ARG A 17 -3.52 -3.68 7.32
CA ARG A 17 -3.75 -4.27 8.64
C ARG A 17 -4.94 -3.65 9.39
N GLN A 18 -5.15 -2.33 9.27
CA GLN A 18 -6.27 -1.65 9.92
C GLN A 18 -7.62 -2.05 9.30
N LEU A 19 -7.65 -2.25 7.98
CA LEU A 19 -8.82 -2.74 7.25
C LEU A 19 -9.03 -4.25 7.36
N GLY A 20 -8.07 -4.98 7.95
CA GLY A 20 -8.12 -6.43 8.08
C GLY A 20 -7.68 -7.19 6.82
N TYR A 21 -7.06 -6.51 5.85
CA TYR A 21 -6.44 -7.13 4.69
C TYR A 21 -5.10 -7.78 5.03
N ASP A 22 -4.84 -8.90 4.37
CA ASP A 22 -3.53 -9.54 4.44
C ASP A 22 -2.54 -8.85 3.49
N HIS A 23 -1.52 -8.24 4.08
CA HIS A 23 -0.41 -7.59 3.41
C HIS A 23 0.44 -8.53 2.53
N GLU A 24 0.36 -9.85 2.73
CA GLU A 24 1.05 -10.85 1.89
C GLU A 24 0.50 -10.90 0.44
N ASN A 25 -0.65 -10.26 0.17
CA ASN A 25 -1.21 -10.16 -1.16
C ASN A 25 -0.52 -9.10 -2.06
N TYR A 26 0.36 -8.28 -1.50
CA TYR A 26 1.04 -7.22 -2.26
C TYR A 26 2.47 -7.63 -2.59
N ASP A 27 2.80 -7.67 -3.89
CA ASP A 27 4.16 -7.87 -4.37
C ASP A 27 4.95 -6.55 -4.26
N PHE A 28 5.49 -6.28 -3.07
CA PHE A 28 6.21 -5.05 -2.76
C PHE A 28 7.57 -4.94 -3.46
N ASP A 29 8.19 -6.07 -3.83
CA ASP A 29 9.50 -6.11 -4.49
C ASP A 29 9.45 -5.53 -5.91
N LEU A 30 8.33 -5.73 -6.60
CA LEU A 30 8.10 -5.21 -7.95
C LEU A 30 7.23 -3.93 -7.97
N MET A 31 6.79 -3.46 -6.80
CA MET A 31 5.89 -2.32 -6.70
C MET A 31 6.60 -1.01 -7.06
N THR A 32 6.01 -0.27 -7.99
CA THR A 32 6.47 1.08 -8.30
C THR A 32 5.93 2.10 -7.32
N ARG A 33 6.60 3.25 -7.24
CA ARG A 33 6.17 4.39 -6.42
C ARG A 33 4.75 4.86 -6.77
N GLU A 34 4.40 4.84 -8.05
CA GLU A 34 3.06 5.22 -8.53
C GLU A 34 1.99 4.21 -8.13
N GLN A 35 2.28 2.90 -8.28
CA GLN A 35 1.38 1.85 -7.81
C GLN A 35 1.19 1.91 -6.29
N ALA A 36 2.26 2.15 -5.54
CA ALA A 36 2.19 2.29 -4.11
C ALA A 36 1.31 3.48 -3.70
N SER A 37 1.44 4.64 -4.36
CA SER A 37 0.56 5.79 -4.11
C SER A 37 -0.91 5.47 -4.43
N ALA A 38 -1.19 4.82 -5.56
CA ALA A 38 -2.57 4.45 -5.92
C ALA A 38 -3.21 3.48 -4.90
N ILE A 39 -2.43 2.52 -4.38
CA ILE A 39 -2.89 1.60 -3.34
C ILE A 39 -3.14 2.35 -2.03
N ILE A 40 -2.25 3.27 -1.65
CA ILE A 40 -2.43 4.11 -0.47
C ILE A 40 -3.73 4.92 -0.57
N ASP A 41 -3.98 5.55 -1.71
CA ASP A 41 -5.18 6.35 -1.93
C ASP A 41 -6.44 5.48 -1.83
N LEU A 42 -6.44 4.29 -2.45
CA LEU A 42 -7.55 3.33 -2.36
C LEU A 42 -7.82 2.87 -0.92
N LEU A 43 -6.77 2.46 -0.20
CA LEU A 43 -6.93 1.98 1.19
C LEU A 43 -7.33 3.13 2.13
N SER A 44 -6.88 4.36 1.86
CA SER A 44 -7.26 5.52 2.66
C SER A 44 -8.72 5.90 2.43
N ASP A 45 -9.18 5.91 1.18
CA ASP A 45 -10.59 6.15 0.81
C ASP A 45 -11.52 5.12 1.46
N GLU A 46 -11.13 3.84 1.46
CA GLU A 46 -11.92 2.79 2.12
C GLU A 46 -11.96 2.93 3.64
N MET A 47 -10.88 3.40 4.27
CA MET A 47 -10.87 3.70 5.72
C MET A 47 -11.77 4.89 6.09
N GLU A 48 -11.93 5.86 5.18
CA GLU A 48 -12.79 7.03 5.38
C GLU A 48 -14.26 6.80 4.98
N GLY A 49 -14.58 5.63 4.43
CA GLY A 49 -15.90 5.20 3.97
C GLY A 49 -17.00 5.13 5.04
#